data_AF-A0A957GEM7-F1
#
_entry.id   AF-A0A957GEM7-F1
#
_cell.length_a   1.000
_cell.length_b   1.000
_cell.length_c   1.000
_cell.angle_alpha   90.00
_cell.angle_beta   90.00
_cell.angle_gamma   90.00
#
_symmetry.space_group_name_H-M   'P 1'
#
loop_
_entity.id
_entity.type
_entity.pdbx_description
1 polymer ?
#
loop_
_entity_poly.entity_id
_entity_poly.type
_entity_poly.pdbx_seq_one_letter_code
_entity_poly.pdbx_strand_id
1 'polypeptide(L)'
;MSEAKAFSALQLGIAAAKEGNHDLARRLLLEATKFDENNRESWLWLATVARSEAERETFLKYAANAQTREAVKAPERNGHAHANGHAEGGGHQHGVMTAVVSPVAVETKTAVSPAVETMSAPVKTEAPAHVAWRCPICAAPAGEPMQQCPSCHAIVTLTKVDDILQNEEVDQAKIQAAIERYRLELSQSGDVRLHYKLALAHLNLKEIVQSIIHLNEAIRLQPNKPVLRKLVDLLRQKQISQNANRVTVPPQPKVESKQGIVLVVDDSPTIRKAVSIILEKEGYEVVTAADGVQALSKLNSPTSELVGQMP
;
A
#
# COMPACT_ATOMS: atom_id res chain seq x y z
N MET A 1 9.13 2.08 11.27
CA MET A 1 8.43 3.14 10.50
C MET A 1 9.14 3.47 9.18
N SER A 2 10.48 3.52 9.10
CA SER A 2 11.24 3.77 7.86
C SER A 2 11.23 2.58 6.88
N GLU A 3 11.32 1.35 7.39
CA GLU A 3 11.44 0.13 6.60
C GLU A 3 10.19 -0.18 5.76
N ALA A 4 8.99 0.06 6.32
CA ALA A 4 7.72 -0.08 5.58
C ALA A 4 7.59 0.94 4.43
N LYS A 5 8.14 2.15 4.61
CA LYS A 5 8.18 3.17 3.56
C LYS A 5 9.19 2.81 2.47
N ALA A 6 10.36 2.27 2.85
CA ALA A 6 11.36 1.74 1.91
C ALA A 6 10.78 0.65 1.03
N PHE A 7 10.11 -0.32 1.65
CA PHE A 7 9.48 -1.44 0.96
C PHE A 7 8.36 -0.97 0.02
N SER A 8 7.51 -0.07 0.47
CA SER A 8 6.43 0.50 -0.35
C SER A 8 6.96 1.28 -1.56
N ALA A 9 8.00 2.10 -1.37
CA ALA A 9 8.63 2.86 -2.46
C ALA A 9 9.28 1.94 -3.51
N LEU A 10 9.95 0.87 -3.07
CA LEU A 10 10.55 -0.12 -3.96
C LEU A 10 9.47 -0.80 -4.82
N GLN A 11 8.40 -1.31 -4.21
CA GLN A 11 7.34 -2.03 -4.94
C GLN A 11 6.63 -1.13 -5.97
N LEU A 12 6.33 0.12 -5.62
CA LEU A 12 5.74 1.09 -6.54
C LEU A 12 6.70 1.46 -7.68
N GLY A 13 7.99 1.58 -7.38
CA GLY A 13 9.02 1.85 -8.38
C GLY A 13 9.18 0.72 -9.40
N ILE A 14 9.16 -0.53 -8.94
CA ILE A 14 9.20 -1.73 -9.79
C ILE A 14 7.96 -1.78 -10.70
N ALA A 15 6.78 -1.51 -10.16
CA ALA A 15 5.55 -1.49 -10.95
C ALA A 15 5.61 -0.43 -12.06
N ALA A 16 6.03 0.79 -11.73
CA ALA A 16 6.20 1.85 -12.72
C ALA A 16 7.24 1.51 -13.81
N ALA A 17 8.33 0.80 -13.44
CA ALA A 17 9.34 0.35 -14.40
C ALA A 17 8.75 -0.65 -15.40
N LYS A 18 7.99 -1.64 -14.90
CA LYS A 18 7.32 -2.66 -15.72
C LYS A 18 6.24 -2.08 -16.64
N GLU A 19 5.63 -0.96 -16.25
CA GLU A 19 4.65 -0.21 -17.05
C GLU A 19 5.29 0.75 -18.07
N GLY A 20 6.62 0.82 -18.13
CA GLY A 20 7.36 1.72 -19.04
C GLY A 20 7.38 3.18 -18.58
N ASN A 21 6.87 3.49 -17.38
CA ASN A 21 6.94 4.83 -16.80
C ASN A 21 8.28 5.03 -16.08
N HIS A 22 9.35 5.12 -16.87
CA HIS A 22 10.73 5.15 -16.38
C HIS A 22 11.00 6.35 -15.46
N ASP A 23 10.35 7.50 -15.67
CA ASP A 23 10.53 8.69 -14.84
C ASP A 23 9.92 8.55 -13.44
N LEU A 24 8.73 7.95 -13.35
CA LEU A 24 8.10 7.65 -12.06
C LEU A 24 8.86 6.53 -11.34
N ALA A 25 9.22 5.48 -12.06
CA ALA A 25 10.03 4.37 -11.55
C ALA A 25 11.31 4.88 -10.92
N ARG A 26 12.07 5.72 -11.64
CA ARG A 26 13.32 6.29 -11.16
C ARG A 26 13.14 7.09 -9.87
N ARG A 27 12.08 7.90 -9.78
CA ARG A 27 11.80 8.72 -8.59
C ARG A 27 11.53 7.87 -7.35
N LEU A 28 10.68 6.86 -7.50
CA LEU A 28 10.26 5.97 -6.41
C LEU A 28 11.40 5.05 -5.96
N LEU A 29 12.19 4.53 -6.91
CA LEU A 29 13.35 3.69 -6.58
C LEU A 29 14.47 4.50 -5.92
N LEU A 30 14.71 5.76 -6.34
CA LEU A 30 15.64 6.67 -5.63
C LEU A 30 15.12 7.04 -4.24
N GLU A 31 13.82 7.12 -4.05
CA GLU A 31 13.23 7.32 -2.73
C GLU A 31 13.41 6.08 -1.84
N ALA A 32 13.28 4.87 -2.40
CA ALA A 32 13.57 3.62 -1.69
C ALA A 32 15.02 3.55 -1.20
N THR A 33 16.00 3.97 -2.02
CA THR A 33 17.42 3.97 -1.63
C THR A 33 17.77 5.00 -0.55
N LYS A 34 16.97 6.07 -0.37
CA LYS A 34 17.14 7.00 0.75
C LYS A 34 16.80 6.36 2.10
N PHE A 35 15.90 5.36 2.10
CA PHE A 35 15.51 4.66 3.32
C PHE A 35 16.40 3.45 3.60
N ASP A 36 16.85 2.75 2.56
CA ASP A 36 17.83 1.68 2.66
C ASP A 36 18.82 1.72 1.49
N GLU A 37 19.99 2.30 1.76
CA GLU A 37 21.09 2.43 0.79
C GLU A 37 21.72 1.07 0.41
N ASN A 38 21.54 0.03 1.24
CA ASN A 38 22.08 -1.30 1.00
C ASN A 38 21.07 -2.22 0.29
N ASN A 39 19.90 -1.72 -0.07
CA ASN A 39 18.93 -2.49 -0.82
C ASN A 39 19.41 -2.69 -2.28
N ARG A 40 20.04 -3.84 -2.53
CA ARG A 40 20.55 -4.22 -3.85
C ARG A 40 19.48 -4.22 -4.93
N GLU A 41 18.26 -4.63 -4.60
CA GLU A 41 17.16 -4.72 -5.57
C GLU A 41 16.77 -3.33 -6.10
N SER A 42 16.75 -2.31 -5.23
CA SER A 42 16.47 -0.92 -5.62
C SER A 42 17.47 -0.42 -6.66
N TRP A 43 18.75 -0.68 -6.45
CA TRP A 43 19.82 -0.29 -7.37
C TRP A 43 19.80 -1.05 -8.71
N LEU A 44 19.45 -2.33 -8.69
CA LEU A 44 19.29 -3.10 -9.93
C LEU A 44 18.14 -2.58 -10.79
N TRP A 45 16.99 -2.28 -10.17
CA TRP A 45 15.87 -1.70 -10.90
C TRP A 45 16.17 -0.30 -11.42
N LEU A 46 16.92 0.52 -10.67
CA LEU A 46 17.40 1.83 -11.15
C LEU A 46 18.26 1.71 -12.41
N ALA A 47 19.10 0.67 -12.52
CA ALA A 47 19.90 0.42 -13.71
C ALA A 47 19.04 0.13 -14.96
N THR A 48 17.87 -0.51 -14.79
CA THR A 48 16.95 -0.82 -15.90
C THR A 48 16.26 0.43 -16.45
N VAL A 49 16.05 1.45 -15.63
CA VAL A 49 15.38 2.70 -16.00
C VAL A 49 16.35 3.89 -16.13
N ALA A 50 17.66 3.61 -16.16
CA ALA A 50 18.70 4.62 -16.31
C ALA A 50 18.57 5.37 -17.65
N ARG A 51 18.74 6.69 -17.61
CA ARG A 51 18.62 7.58 -18.78
C ARG A 51 19.89 7.63 -19.62
N SER A 52 21.00 7.16 -19.07
CA SER A 52 22.28 7.09 -19.77
C SER A 52 23.07 5.86 -19.35
N GLU A 53 24.05 5.48 -20.17
CA GLU A 53 24.97 4.39 -19.88
C GLU A 53 25.84 4.69 -18.64
N ALA A 54 26.28 5.93 -18.49
CA ALA A 54 27.02 6.39 -17.30
C ALA A 54 26.20 6.29 -16.01
N GLU A 55 24.91 6.63 -16.05
CA GLU A 55 24.00 6.47 -14.91
C GLU A 55 23.77 4.98 -14.60
N ARG A 56 23.60 4.15 -15.63
CA ARG A 56 23.45 2.69 -15.48
C ARG A 56 24.66 2.06 -14.80
N GLU A 57 25.88 2.37 -15.25
CA GLU A 57 27.11 1.88 -14.62
C GLU A 57 27.20 2.30 -13.15
N THR A 58 26.80 3.53 -12.84
CA THR A 58 26.79 4.05 -11.47
C THR A 58 25.86 3.22 -10.59
N PHE A 59 24.63 2.95 -11.03
CA PHE A 59 23.69 2.12 -10.27
C PHE A 59 24.15 0.67 -10.12
N LEU A 60 24.76 0.08 -11.15
CA LEU A 60 25.32 -1.27 -11.07
C LEU A 60 26.48 -1.36 -10.07
N LYS A 61 27.33 -0.33 -9.98
CA LYS A 61 28.38 -0.23 -8.95
C LYS A 61 27.79 -0.17 -7.54
N TYR A 62 26.73 0.61 -7.33
CA TYR A 62 26.03 0.64 -6.04
C TYR A 62 25.39 -0.72 -5.70
N ALA A 63 24.77 -1.40 -6.66
CA ALA A 63 24.21 -2.74 -6.46
C ALA A 63 25.28 -3.79 -6.08
N ALA A 64 26.47 -3.72 -6.68
CA ALA A 64 27.58 -4.61 -6.36
C ALA A 64 28.13 -4.36 -4.95
N ASN A 65 28.23 -3.09 -4.54
CA ASN A 65 28.73 -2.69 -3.22
C ASN A 65 27.73 -2.95 -2.08
N ALA A 66 26.44 -2.95 -2.38
CA ALA A 66 25.41 -3.34 -1.41
C ALA A 66 25.58 -4.80 -0.95
N GLN A 67 25.96 -5.69 -1.88
CA GLN A 67 26.14 -7.12 -1.60
C GLN A 67 27.36 -7.42 -0.71
N THR A 68 28.42 -6.61 -0.80
CA THR A 68 29.62 -6.78 0.03
C THR A 68 29.43 -6.23 1.45
N ARG A 69 28.50 -5.29 1.67
CA ARG A 69 28.20 -4.72 3.00
C ARG A 69 27.23 -5.57 3.82
N GLU A 70 26.29 -6.28 3.20
CA GLU A 70 25.48 -7.30 3.89
C GLU A 70 26.36 -8.40 4.51
N ALA A 71 27.45 -8.78 3.84
CA ALA A 71 28.41 -9.77 4.36
C ALA A 71 29.18 -9.29 5.61
N VAL A 72 29.28 -7.98 5.85
CA VAL A 72 30.01 -7.39 6.99
C VAL A 72 29.13 -7.25 8.25
N LYS A 73 27.80 -7.40 8.14
CA LYS A 73 26.86 -7.29 9.28
C LYS A 73 26.47 -8.61 9.94
N ALA A 74 27.03 -9.75 9.51
CA ALA A 74 26.83 -11.02 10.22
C ALA A 74 27.65 -11.02 11.53
N PRO A 75 27.04 -11.27 12.71
CA PRO A 75 27.80 -11.35 13.95
C PRO A 75 28.71 -12.58 13.95
N GLU A 76 29.97 -12.34 14.31
CA GLU A 76 30.97 -13.36 14.64
C GLU A 76 30.40 -14.33 15.69
N ARG A 77 30.12 -15.57 15.30
CA ARG A 77 30.06 -16.70 16.23
C ARG A 77 31.46 -17.30 16.33
N ASN A 78 32.31 -16.71 17.14
CA ASN A 78 33.41 -17.44 17.79
C ASN A 78 32.77 -18.35 18.84
N GLY A 79 33.08 -19.63 18.98
CA GLY A 79 33.97 -20.53 18.28
C GLY A 79 33.78 -21.91 18.91
N HIS A 80 34.44 -22.93 18.38
CA HIS A 80 35.24 -23.94 19.07
C HIS A 80 35.58 -25.00 18.03
N ALA A 81 36.86 -25.02 17.68
CA ALA A 81 37.49 -26.01 16.82
C ALA A 81 37.41 -27.40 17.47
N HIS A 82 37.31 -28.45 16.66
CA HIS A 82 38.35 -29.49 16.61
C HIS A 82 38.20 -30.33 15.34
N ALA A 83 39.34 -30.51 14.69
CA ALA A 83 39.55 -31.28 13.48
C ALA A 83 39.40 -32.80 13.73
N ASN A 84 38.93 -33.55 12.73
CA ASN A 84 39.80 -34.46 11.95
C ASN A 84 39.00 -35.31 10.95
N GLY A 85 39.61 -35.54 9.78
CA GLY A 85 39.82 -36.90 9.28
C GLY A 85 38.73 -37.54 8.41
N HIS A 86 39.01 -37.54 7.11
CA HIS A 86 38.99 -38.70 6.20
C HIS A 86 37.71 -39.53 5.93
N ALA A 87 37.44 -39.60 4.62
CA ALA A 87 37.31 -40.82 3.81
C ALA A 87 35.94 -41.54 3.68
N GLU A 88 35.60 -41.71 2.39
CA GLU A 88 35.02 -42.90 1.75
C GLU A 88 33.54 -43.28 1.94
N GLY A 89 32.87 -43.44 0.78
CA GLY A 89 32.40 -44.78 0.39
C GLY A 89 30.94 -45.15 0.66
N GLY A 90 30.11 -45.07 -0.39
CA GLY A 90 29.29 -46.19 -0.88
C GLY A 90 28.22 -46.87 0.00
N GLY A 91 26.97 -46.80 -0.47
CA GLY A 91 26.20 -48.02 -0.79
C GLY A 91 25.19 -48.59 0.23
N HIS A 92 23.99 -48.86 -0.31
CA HIS A 92 23.05 -49.97 0.00
C HIS A 92 22.39 -50.03 1.41
N GLN A 93 21.08 -49.84 1.52
CA GLN A 93 19.97 -50.81 1.34
C GLN A 93 19.75 -51.82 2.49
N HIS A 94 18.49 -51.84 2.97
CA HIS A 94 17.73 -52.91 3.66
C HIS A 94 18.03 -53.28 5.13
N GLY A 95 16.97 -53.27 5.96
CA GLY A 95 16.61 -54.47 6.73
C GLY A 95 16.25 -54.36 8.23
N VAL A 96 14.95 -54.47 8.51
CA VAL A 96 14.32 -55.33 9.54
C VAL A 96 14.45 -55.00 11.05
N MET A 97 13.27 -54.69 11.62
CA MET A 97 12.63 -55.08 12.89
C MET A 97 13.47 -55.43 14.14
N THR A 98 13.05 -54.89 15.30
CA THR A 98 12.64 -55.70 16.46
C THR A 98 11.90 -54.87 17.50
N ALA A 99 10.84 -55.47 18.03
CA ALA A 99 9.99 -54.95 19.10
C ALA A 99 10.45 -55.50 20.45
N VAL A 100 10.28 -54.73 21.54
CA VAL A 100 10.04 -55.28 22.88
C VAL A 100 9.11 -54.32 23.64
N VAL A 101 8.04 -54.87 24.19
CA VAL A 101 7.03 -54.18 25.01
C VAL A 101 6.89 -54.92 26.34
N SER A 102 6.69 -54.15 27.43
CA SER A 102 5.97 -54.50 28.68
C SER A 102 6.62 -55.53 29.63
N PRO A 103 6.23 -55.63 30.94
CA PRO A 103 4.88 -55.49 31.54
C PRO A 103 4.85 -54.64 32.85
N VAL A 104 3.75 -54.33 33.55
CA VAL A 104 2.77 -55.21 34.23
C VAL A 104 1.51 -54.40 34.62
N ALA A 105 0.37 -55.09 34.60
CA ALA A 105 -1.00 -54.65 34.88
C ALA A 105 -1.42 -54.84 36.35
N VAL A 106 -2.50 -54.17 36.78
CA VAL A 106 -3.48 -54.70 37.76
C VAL A 106 -4.91 -54.26 37.39
N GLU A 107 -5.66 -55.24 36.88
CA GLU A 107 -7.07 -55.64 37.03
C GLU A 107 -7.98 -54.91 38.07
N THR A 108 -9.33 -54.87 38.05
CA THR A 108 -10.42 -55.50 37.25
C THR A 108 -11.81 -54.90 37.62
N LYS A 109 -12.81 -55.15 36.76
CA LYS A 109 -14.23 -55.56 37.02
C LYS A 109 -15.36 -54.72 36.38
N THR A 110 -15.63 -55.07 35.12
CA THR A 110 -16.89 -55.64 34.56
C THR A 110 -18.27 -55.27 35.10
N ALA A 111 -19.16 -54.80 34.21
CA ALA A 111 -20.51 -55.37 33.96
C ALA A 111 -21.06 -54.88 32.59
N VAL A 112 -21.71 -55.77 31.84
CA VAL A 112 -22.13 -55.62 30.43
C VAL A 112 -23.61 -56.01 30.26
N SER A 113 -24.31 -55.27 29.37
CA SER A 113 -25.50 -55.59 28.51
C SER A 113 -26.93 -55.69 29.10
N PRO A 114 -28.02 -55.64 28.27
CA PRO A 114 -28.16 -55.27 26.84
C PRO A 114 -29.37 -54.34 26.46
N ALA A 115 -29.33 -53.94 25.17
CA ALA A 115 -30.33 -53.38 24.23
C ALA A 115 -31.84 -53.32 24.55
N VAL A 116 -32.50 -52.24 24.10
CA VAL A 116 -33.70 -52.27 23.20
C VAL A 116 -33.78 -50.96 22.40
N GLU A 117 -33.82 -51.08 21.06
CA GLU A 117 -34.22 -50.02 20.12
C GLU A 117 -35.71 -49.69 20.26
N THR A 118 -36.07 -48.41 20.29
CA THR A 118 -37.43 -47.97 19.93
C THR A 118 -37.38 -46.59 19.29
N MET A 119 -37.47 -46.61 17.95
CA MET A 119 -38.07 -45.65 17.03
C MET A 119 -38.38 -44.26 17.59
N SER A 120 -37.51 -43.29 17.32
CA SER A 120 -37.88 -41.88 17.33
C SER A 120 -38.26 -41.44 15.91
N ALA A 121 -39.45 -40.85 15.79
CA ALA A 121 -40.02 -40.27 14.59
C ALA A 121 -39.05 -39.33 13.85
N PRO A 122 -39.17 -39.16 12.52
CA PRO A 122 -38.30 -38.26 11.78
C PRO A 122 -38.49 -36.85 12.34
N VAL A 123 -37.43 -36.31 12.93
CA VAL A 123 -37.29 -34.87 13.16
C VAL A 123 -37.59 -34.21 11.83
N LYS A 124 -38.71 -33.49 11.76
CA LYS A 124 -39.02 -32.61 10.64
C LYS A 124 -37.81 -31.72 10.48
N THR A 125 -37.09 -31.92 9.39
CA THR A 125 -36.03 -31.04 8.91
C THR A 125 -36.64 -29.65 8.82
N GLU A 126 -36.40 -28.82 9.84
CA GLU A 126 -36.62 -27.39 9.75
C GLU A 126 -35.82 -26.92 8.54
N ALA A 127 -36.52 -26.30 7.58
CA ALA A 127 -35.91 -25.69 6.41
C ALA A 127 -34.75 -24.79 6.88
N PRO A 128 -33.62 -24.74 6.15
CA PRO A 128 -32.45 -24.01 6.60
C PRO A 128 -32.83 -22.56 6.88
N ALA A 129 -32.57 -22.10 8.10
CA ALA A 129 -32.77 -20.72 8.53
C ALA A 129 -32.18 -19.78 7.47
N HIS A 130 -33.04 -19.00 6.80
CA HIS A 130 -32.61 -18.05 5.78
C HIS A 130 -31.56 -17.13 6.42
N VAL A 131 -30.31 -17.22 5.93
CA VAL A 131 -29.21 -16.38 6.41
C VAL A 131 -29.56 -14.93 6.08
N ALA A 132 -30.07 -14.21 7.08
CA ALA A 132 -30.43 -12.82 6.95
C ALA A 132 -29.22 -12.03 6.43
N TRP A 133 -29.43 -11.27 5.36
CA TRP A 133 -28.39 -10.44 4.79
C TRP A 133 -27.88 -9.44 5.82
N ARG A 134 -26.59 -9.13 5.78
CA ARG A 134 -25.98 -8.11 6.63
C ARG A 134 -25.23 -7.11 5.77
N CYS A 135 -25.35 -5.84 6.13
CA CYS A 135 -24.64 -4.77 5.46
C CYS A 135 -23.12 -5.02 5.51
N PRO A 136 -22.40 -5.01 4.36
CA PRO A 136 -20.96 -5.18 4.32
C PRO A 136 -20.17 -3.99 4.86
N ILE A 137 -20.84 -2.95 5.38
CA ILE A 137 -20.20 -1.79 6.03
C ILE A 137 -20.49 -1.85 7.53
N CYS A 138 -21.73 -1.62 7.94
CA CYS A 138 -22.07 -1.52 9.37
C CYS A 138 -22.58 -2.81 10.01
N ALA A 139 -22.65 -3.92 9.26
CA ALA A 139 -23.19 -5.22 9.72
C ALA A 139 -24.67 -5.21 10.17
N ALA A 140 -25.42 -4.12 9.91
CA ALA A 140 -26.85 -4.05 10.16
C ALA A 140 -27.59 -5.19 9.44
N PRO A 141 -28.44 -5.94 10.12
CA PRO A 141 -29.22 -7.01 9.52
C PRO A 141 -30.32 -6.44 8.62
N ALA A 142 -30.65 -7.15 7.54
CA ALA A 142 -31.85 -6.92 6.75
C ALA A 142 -32.45 -8.26 6.30
N GLY A 143 -33.76 -8.27 6.04
CA GLY A 143 -34.44 -9.46 5.52
C GLY A 143 -33.98 -9.85 4.11
N GLU A 144 -33.59 -8.87 3.30
CA GLU A 144 -33.17 -9.06 1.91
C GLU A 144 -31.95 -8.17 1.56
N PRO A 145 -31.15 -8.52 0.54
CA PRO A 145 -30.03 -7.69 0.09
C PRO A 145 -30.49 -6.31 -0.41
N MET A 146 -29.95 -5.26 0.17
CA MET A 146 -30.27 -3.88 -0.21
C MET A 146 -29.11 -3.24 -0.98
N GLN A 147 -29.43 -2.31 -1.89
CA GLN A 147 -28.43 -1.53 -2.63
C GLN A 147 -27.86 -0.38 -1.81
N GLN A 148 -28.66 0.18 -0.90
CA GLN A 148 -28.27 1.20 0.07
C GLN A 148 -28.71 0.75 1.47
N CYS A 149 -27.82 0.89 2.44
CA CYS A 149 -28.08 0.45 3.81
C CYS A 149 -28.93 1.47 4.57
N PRO A 150 -30.04 1.10 5.24
CA PRO A 150 -30.85 2.04 6.01
C PRO A 150 -30.18 2.48 7.34
N SER A 151 -29.10 1.82 7.77
CA SER A 151 -28.42 2.16 9.03
C SER A 151 -27.23 3.09 8.84
N CYS A 152 -26.41 2.87 7.82
CA CYS A 152 -25.24 3.72 7.55
C CYS A 152 -25.35 4.52 6.25
N HIS A 153 -26.46 4.39 5.52
CA HIS A 153 -26.75 5.01 4.22
C HIS A 153 -25.72 4.74 3.12
N ALA A 154 -24.74 3.87 3.37
CA ALA A 154 -23.76 3.46 2.38
C ALA A 154 -24.43 2.72 1.23
N ILE A 155 -24.00 3.02 0.01
CA ILE A 155 -24.32 2.21 -1.16
C ILE A 155 -23.32 1.07 -1.19
N VAL A 156 -23.84 -0.16 -1.21
CA VAL A 156 -23.06 -1.37 -0.87
C VAL A 156 -22.62 -2.19 -2.08
N THR A 157 -22.69 -1.59 -3.28
CA THR A 157 -22.19 -2.18 -4.53
C THR A 157 -21.21 -1.26 -5.23
N LEU A 158 -20.06 -1.81 -5.64
CA LEU A 158 -19.04 -1.07 -6.40
C LEU A 158 -19.45 -0.76 -7.85
N THR A 159 -20.59 -1.27 -8.32
CA THR A 159 -21.09 -0.97 -9.67
C THR A 159 -21.75 0.41 -9.78
N LYS A 160 -22.19 0.99 -8.66
CA LYS A 160 -22.90 2.28 -8.59
C LYS A 160 -21.96 3.41 -8.15
N VAL A 161 -20.83 3.57 -8.85
CA VAL A 161 -19.78 4.53 -8.47
C VAL A 161 -20.32 5.97 -8.38
N ASP A 162 -21.09 6.40 -9.37
CA ASP A 162 -21.65 7.76 -9.39
C ASP A 162 -22.61 8.01 -8.23
N ASP A 163 -23.54 7.08 -7.97
CA ASP A 163 -24.44 7.16 -6.82
C ASP A 163 -23.65 7.23 -5.49
N ILE A 164 -22.56 6.45 -5.35
CA ILE A 164 -21.70 6.49 -4.16
C ILE A 164 -21.07 7.87 -3.98
N LEU A 165 -20.48 8.43 -5.05
CA LEU A 165 -19.76 9.70 -4.99
C LEU A 165 -20.69 10.90 -4.76
N GLN A 166 -21.96 10.79 -5.14
CA GLN A 166 -22.99 11.82 -4.95
C GLN A 166 -23.73 11.71 -3.61
N ASN A 167 -23.57 10.59 -2.89
CA ASN A 167 -24.25 10.36 -1.62
C ASN A 167 -23.56 11.12 -0.47
N GLU A 168 -24.29 12.08 0.11
CA GLU A 168 -23.82 12.91 1.23
C GLU A 168 -24.32 12.40 2.60
N GLU A 169 -25.27 11.46 2.64
CA GLU A 169 -26.03 11.10 3.84
C GLU A 169 -25.40 9.94 4.64
N VAL A 170 -24.17 9.55 4.28
CA VAL A 170 -23.50 8.40 4.89
C VAL A 170 -23.13 8.65 6.35
N ASP A 171 -23.32 7.61 7.18
CA ASP A 171 -22.81 7.60 8.56
C ASP A 171 -21.30 7.30 8.52
N GLN A 172 -20.51 8.38 8.52
CA GLN A 172 -19.05 8.29 8.40
C GLN A 172 -18.43 7.48 9.54
N ALA A 173 -18.95 7.58 10.77
CA ALA A 173 -18.41 6.87 11.92
C ALA A 173 -18.57 5.35 11.77
N LYS A 174 -19.74 4.89 11.29
CA LYS A 174 -19.96 3.46 11.00
C LYS A 174 -19.08 2.96 9.86
N ILE A 175 -18.82 3.78 8.84
CA ILE A 175 -17.93 3.40 7.74
C ILE A 175 -16.47 3.30 8.24
N GLN A 176 -15.99 4.28 9.02
CA GLN A 176 -14.66 4.23 9.63
C GLN A 176 -14.48 3.00 10.53
N ALA A 177 -15.47 2.68 11.36
CA ALA A 177 -15.46 1.45 12.16
C ALA A 177 -15.37 0.18 11.31
N ALA A 178 -16.00 0.17 10.13
CA ALA A 178 -15.88 -0.93 9.17
C ALA A 178 -14.47 -1.06 8.60
N ILE A 179 -13.85 0.07 8.24
CA ILE A 179 -12.47 0.13 7.73
C ILE A 179 -11.50 -0.45 8.75
N GLU A 180 -11.58 -0.02 10.00
CA GLU A 180 -10.70 -0.52 11.07
C GLU A 180 -10.88 -2.01 11.32
N ARG A 181 -12.12 -2.50 11.35
CA ARG A 181 -12.42 -3.93 11.44
C ARG A 181 -11.79 -4.73 10.30
N TYR A 182 -11.93 -4.26 9.05
CA TYR A 182 -11.39 -4.98 7.89
C TYR A 182 -9.88 -4.91 7.79
N ARG A 183 -9.25 -3.81 8.20
CA ARG A 183 -7.78 -3.72 8.30
C ARG A 183 -7.24 -4.75 9.29
N LEU A 184 -7.87 -4.86 10.46
CA LEU A 184 -7.49 -5.84 11.46
C LEU A 184 -7.65 -7.28 10.94
N GLU A 185 -8.79 -7.61 10.35
CA GLU A 185 -9.05 -8.95 9.79
C GLU A 185 -8.11 -9.30 8.63
N LEU A 186 -7.78 -8.31 7.79
CA LEU A 186 -6.88 -8.48 6.65
C LEU A 186 -5.46 -8.80 7.13
N SER A 187 -5.02 -8.18 8.22
CA SER A 187 -3.71 -8.46 8.83
C SER A 187 -3.57 -9.90 9.34
N GLN A 188 -4.69 -10.57 9.62
CA GLN A 188 -4.72 -11.92 10.17
C GLN A 188 -4.94 -13.00 9.10
N SER A 189 -5.74 -12.71 8.07
CA SER A 189 -6.21 -13.74 7.12
C SER A 189 -5.66 -13.60 5.70
N GLY A 190 -5.24 -12.40 5.27
CA GLY A 190 -4.88 -12.13 3.88
C GLY A 190 -6.02 -12.31 2.87
N ASP A 191 -7.28 -12.36 3.31
CA ASP A 191 -8.42 -12.63 2.44
C ASP A 191 -8.65 -11.50 1.41
N VAL A 192 -8.55 -11.85 0.13
CA VAL A 192 -8.76 -10.94 -1.00
C VAL A 192 -10.11 -10.22 -0.92
N ARG A 193 -11.16 -10.86 -0.37
CA ARG A 193 -12.50 -10.25 -0.23
C ARG A 193 -12.48 -8.98 0.63
N LEU A 194 -11.55 -8.87 1.56
CA LEU A 194 -11.41 -7.70 2.42
C LEU A 194 -10.92 -6.48 1.65
N HIS A 195 -10.11 -6.65 0.60
CA HIS A 195 -9.75 -5.56 -0.29
C HIS A 195 -10.96 -4.96 -1.00
N TYR A 196 -11.93 -5.76 -1.43
CA TYR A 196 -13.17 -5.25 -2.02
C TYR A 196 -14.01 -4.47 -0.99
N LYS A 197 -14.10 -4.98 0.24
CA LYS A 197 -14.84 -4.33 1.33
C LYS A 197 -14.18 -3.00 1.74
N LEU A 198 -12.85 -2.97 1.83
CA LEU A 198 -12.08 -1.75 2.09
C LEU A 198 -12.23 -0.74 0.95
N ALA A 199 -12.15 -1.18 -0.31
CA ALA A 199 -12.41 -0.31 -1.45
C ALA A 199 -13.81 0.33 -1.40
N LEU A 200 -14.84 -0.48 -1.14
CA LEU A 200 -16.21 -0.01 -1.00
C LEU A 200 -16.39 1.00 0.13
N ALA A 201 -15.78 0.73 1.30
CA ALA A 201 -15.85 1.62 2.45
C ALA A 201 -15.16 2.96 2.18
N HIS A 202 -13.93 2.93 1.64
CA HIS A 202 -13.18 4.13 1.26
C HIS A 202 -13.91 4.95 0.19
N LEU A 203 -14.54 4.29 -0.79
CA LEU A 203 -15.30 4.99 -1.82
C LEU A 203 -16.54 5.70 -1.25
N ASN A 204 -17.25 5.09 -0.29
CA ASN A 204 -18.36 5.74 0.43
C ASN A 204 -17.90 6.93 1.29
N LEU A 205 -16.62 7.01 1.68
CA LEU A 205 -16.02 8.21 2.28
C LEU A 205 -15.43 9.18 1.26
N LYS A 206 -15.62 8.93 -0.05
CA LYS A 206 -15.05 9.71 -1.17
C LYS A 206 -13.52 9.70 -1.21
N GLU A 207 -12.90 8.73 -0.54
CA GLU A 207 -11.45 8.51 -0.54
C GLU A 207 -11.06 7.67 -1.75
N ILE A 208 -11.23 8.22 -2.95
CA ILE A 208 -11.04 7.51 -4.22
C ILE A 208 -9.65 6.87 -4.32
N VAL A 209 -8.61 7.58 -3.87
CA VAL A 209 -7.23 7.06 -3.90
C VAL A 209 -7.08 5.80 -3.05
N GLN A 210 -7.63 5.79 -1.83
CA GLN A 210 -7.59 4.61 -0.96
C GLN A 210 -8.39 3.46 -1.56
N SER A 211 -9.54 3.76 -2.17
CA SER A 211 -10.32 2.75 -2.91
C SER A 211 -9.49 2.11 -4.03
N ILE A 212 -8.79 2.91 -4.84
CA ILE A 212 -7.93 2.42 -5.93
C ILE A 212 -6.81 1.52 -5.40
N ILE A 213 -6.17 1.88 -4.27
CA ILE A 213 -5.11 1.06 -3.65
C ILE A 213 -5.64 -0.35 -3.35
N HIS A 214 -6.78 -0.46 -2.69
CA HIS A 214 -7.36 -1.77 -2.36
C HIS A 214 -7.83 -2.54 -3.60
N LEU A 215 -8.40 -1.86 -4.61
CA LEU A 215 -8.79 -2.51 -5.87
C LEU A 215 -7.58 -3.06 -6.64
N ASN A 216 -6.46 -2.34 -6.67
CA ASN A 216 -5.23 -2.81 -7.30
C ASN A 216 -4.68 -4.03 -6.58
N GLU A 217 -4.75 -4.07 -5.25
CA GLU A 217 -4.33 -5.24 -4.48
C GLU A 217 -5.24 -6.45 -4.74
N ALA A 218 -6.56 -6.22 -4.89
CA ALA A 218 -7.48 -7.26 -5.33
C ALA A 218 -7.18 -7.77 -6.77
N ILE A 219 -6.79 -6.89 -7.70
CA ILE A 219 -6.37 -7.26 -9.06
C ILE A 219 -5.05 -8.06 -9.01
N ARG A 220 -4.10 -7.64 -8.18
CA ARG A 220 -2.81 -8.33 -8.01
C ARG A 220 -3.02 -9.78 -7.56
N LEU A 221 -3.94 -9.98 -6.62
CA LEU A 221 -4.29 -11.30 -6.08
C LEU A 221 -5.22 -12.10 -7.02
N GLN A 222 -6.01 -11.43 -7.87
CA GLN A 222 -6.95 -12.04 -8.82
C GLN A 222 -6.86 -11.39 -10.21
N PRO A 223 -5.80 -11.68 -10.98
CA PRO A 223 -5.50 -10.95 -12.23
C PRO A 223 -6.53 -11.14 -13.35
N ASN A 224 -7.34 -12.21 -13.29
CA ASN A 224 -8.32 -12.57 -14.32
C ASN A 224 -9.69 -11.92 -14.14
N LYS A 225 -9.77 -10.75 -13.49
CA LYS A 225 -11.01 -9.99 -13.29
C LYS A 225 -11.00 -8.67 -14.06
N PRO A 226 -11.39 -8.65 -15.35
CA PRO A 226 -11.34 -7.44 -16.17
C PRO A 226 -12.26 -6.32 -15.65
N VAL A 227 -13.34 -6.68 -14.95
CA VAL A 227 -14.28 -5.73 -14.31
C VAL A 227 -13.56 -4.80 -13.34
N LEU A 228 -12.56 -5.30 -12.60
CA LEU A 228 -11.83 -4.49 -11.62
C LEU A 228 -10.91 -3.45 -12.27
N ARG A 229 -10.25 -3.81 -13.37
CA ARG A 229 -9.41 -2.87 -14.11
C ARG A 229 -10.25 -1.71 -14.65
N LYS A 230 -11.39 -2.03 -15.27
CA LYS A 230 -12.36 -1.02 -15.74
C LYS A 230 -12.83 -0.11 -14.61
N LEU A 231 -13.10 -0.67 -13.42
CA LEU A 231 -13.49 0.12 -12.25
C LEU A 231 -12.38 1.06 -11.78
N VAL A 232 -11.13 0.59 -11.74
CA VAL A 232 -9.97 1.43 -11.39
C VAL A 232 -9.79 2.56 -12.39
N ASP A 233 -9.92 2.30 -13.69
CA ASP A 233 -9.80 3.32 -14.74
C ASP A 233 -10.91 4.38 -14.62
N LEU A 234 -12.15 3.95 -14.33
CA LEU A 234 -13.26 4.85 -14.05
C LEU A 234 -12.96 5.75 -12.84
N LEU A 235 -12.49 5.18 -11.73
CA LEU A 235 -12.17 5.94 -10.53
C LEU A 235 -11.02 6.93 -10.75
N ARG A 236 -10.00 6.56 -11.55
CA ARG A 236 -8.92 7.47 -11.94
C ARG A 236 -9.44 8.67 -12.73
N GLN A 237 -10.35 8.45 -13.69
CA GLN A 237 -10.99 9.53 -14.44
C GLN A 237 -11.80 10.46 -13.52
N LYS A 238 -12.56 9.90 -12.58
CA LYS A 238 -13.32 10.67 -11.59
C LYS A 238 -12.41 11.47 -10.66
N GLN A 239 -11.28 10.90 -10.21
CA GLN A 239 -10.29 11.60 -9.38
C GLN A 239 -9.69 12.81 -10.09
N ILE A 240 -9.30 12.66 -11.37
CA ILE A 240 -8.77 13.76 -12.17
C ILE A 240 -9.82 14.86 -12.32
N SER A 241 -11.07 14.49 -12.58
CA SER A 241 -12.18 15.44 -12.75
C SER A 241 -12.46 16.21 -11.46
N GLN A 242 -12.47 15.53 -10.29
CA GLN A 242 -12.62 16.18 -8.99
C GLN A 242 -11.45 17.13 -8.67
N ASN A 243 -10.23 16.72 -8.99
CA ASN A 243 -9.05 17.56 -8.80
C ASN A 243 -9.05 18.77 -9.74
N ALA A 244 -9.42 18.60 -11.01
CA ALA A 244 -9.55 19.69 -11.97
C ALA A 244 -10.60 20.71 -11.52
N ASN A 245 -11.71 20.25 -10.94
CA ASN A 245 -12.75 21.13 -10.41
C ASN A 245 -12.33 21.87 -9.12
N ARG A 246 -11.44 21.25 -8.30
CA ARG A 246 -10.82 21.91 -7.14
C ARG A 246 -9.70 22.90 -7.50
N VAL A 247 -9.13 22.78 -8.71
CA VAL A 247 -8.14 23.72 -9.28
C VAL A 247 -8.85 24.83 -10.07
N THR A 248 -10.13 25.10 -9.79
CA THR A 248 -10.73 26.39 -10.10
C THR A 248 -10.09 27.43 -9.18
N VAL A 249 -8.89 27.90 -9.56
CA VAL A 249 -8.42 29.21 -9.11
C VAL A 249 -9.54 30.17 -9.54
N PRO A 250 -10.28 30.83 -8.62
CA PRO A 250 -11.22 31.86 -9.02
C PRO A 250 -10.45 32.83 -9.92
N PRO A 251 -11.00 33.28 -11.06
CA PRO A 251 -10.27 34.10 -12.01
C PRO A 251 -9.72 35.30 -11.24
N GLN A 252 -8.44 35.23 -10.86
CA GLN A 252 -7.82 36.32 -10.16
C GLN A 252 -7.80 37.47 -11.16
N PRO A 253 -8.18 38.69 -10.72
CA PRO A 253 -8.10 39.84 -11.59
C PRO A 253 -6.70 39.84 -12.19
N LYS A 254 -6.64 39.92 -13.52
CA LYS A 254 -5.39 40.09 -14.27
C LYS A 254 -4.61 41.18 -13.55
N VAL A 255 -3.58 40.82 -12.78
CA VAL A 255 -2.71 41.81 -12.15
C VAL A 255 -1.89 42.35 -13.31
N GLU A 256 -2.35 43.48 -13.83
CA GLU A 256 -1.67 44.24 -14.85
C GLU A 256 -0.29 44.65 -14.31
N SER A 257 0.75 44.05 -14.87
CA SER A 257 2.11 44.58 -15.00
C SER A 257 2.65 45.40 -13.82
N LYS A 258 3.16 44.71 -12.81
CA LYS A 258 4.51 44.98 -12.27
C LYS A 258 5.20 43.64 -12.02
N GLN A 259 6.32 43.40 -12.69
CA GLN A 259 7.25 42.30 -12.42
C GLN A 259 7.58 42.28 -10.91
N GLY A 260 7.00 41.34 -10.16
CA GLY A 260 7.18 41.23 -8.71
C GLY A 260 8.34 40.31 -8.34
N ILE A 261 8.78 40.40 -7.08
CA ILE A 261 9.83 39.52 -6.53
C ILE A 261 9.21 38.22 -6.00
N VAL A 262 9.75 37.07 -6.39
CA VAL A 262 9.32 35.73 -5.94
C VAL A 262 10.47 35.03 -5.22
N LEU A 263 10.21 34.52 -4.00
CA LEU A 263 11.17 33.73 -3.23
C LEU A 263 10.97 32.22 -3.47
N VAL A 264 11.93 31.55 -4.09
CA VAL A 264 11.93 30.10 -4.34
C VAL A 264 12.74 29.39 -3.26
N VAL A 265 12.10 28.55 -2.44
CA VAL A 265 12.74 27.79 -1.35
C VAL A 265 12.75 26.30 -1.68
N ASP A 266 13.94 25.73 -1.94
CA ASP A 266 14.10 24.32 -2.28
C ASP A 266 15.53 23.85 -1.94
N ASP A 267 15.67 22.68 -1.34
CA ASP A 267 16.96 22.10 -0.92
C ASP A 267 17.77 21.57 -2.11
N SER A 268 17.11 21.24 -3.22
CA SER A 268 17.76 20.83 -4.46
C SER A 268 18.23 22.04 -5.29
N PRO A 269 19.55 22.19 -5.54
CA PRO A 269 20.05 23.25 -6.41
C PRO A 269 19.50 23.17 -7.84
N THR A 270 19.23 21.95 -8.33
CA THR A 270 18.71 21.71 -9.68
C THR A 270 17.26 22.16 -9.82
N ILE A 271 16.40 21.81 -8.84
CA ILE A 271 14.98 22.23 -8.85
C ILE A 271 14.91 23.74 -8.66
N ARG A 272 15.64 24.27 -7.67
CA ARG A 272 15.72 25.70 -7.41
C ARG A 272 16.13 26.49 -8.66
N LYS A 273 17.12 26.01 -9.42
CA LYS A 273 17.55 26.67 -10.67
C LYS A 273 16.52 26.53 -11.79
N ALA A 274 15.92 25.35 -11.98
CA ALA A 274 14.90 25.13 -13.01
C ALA A 274 13.67 26.03 -12.78
N VAL A 275 13.18 26.09 -11.55
CA VAL A 275 12.04 26.94 -11.17
C VAL A 275 12.39 28.42 -11.31
N SER A 276 13.60 28.83 -10.92
CA SER A 276 14.05 30.22 -11.09
C SER A 276 14.07 30.63 -12.57
N ILE A 277 14.59 29.80 -13.47
CA ILE A 277 14.63 30.09 -14.91
C ILE A 277 13.22 30.28 -15.48
N ILE A 278 12.26 29.44 -15.06
CA ILE A 278 10.86 29.53 -15.53
C ILE A 278 10.25 30.85 -15.06
N LEU A 279 10.38 31.17 -13.77
CA LEU A 279 9.80 32.39 -13.19
C LEU A 279 10.47 33.66 -13.73
N GLU A 280 11.78 33.66 -13.90
CA GLU A 280 12.52 34.76 -14.56
C GLU A 280 12.04 34.97 -16.00
N LYS A 281 11.79 33.88 -16.74
CA LYS A 281 11.26 33.96 -18.12
C LYS A 281 9.83 34.51 -18.17
N GLU A 282 9.03 34.24 -17.14
CA GLU A 282 7.68 34.83 -16.97
C GLU A 282 7.73 36.27 -16.43
N GLY A 283 8.94 36.83 -16.23
CA GLY A 283 9.15 38.21 -15.82
C GLY A 283 9.09 38.43 -14.31
N TYR A 284 9.38 37.43 -13.48
CA TYR A 284 9.53 37.67 -12.04
C TYR A 284 10.99 37.90 -11.68
N GLU A 285 11.24 38.77 -10.70
CA GLU A 285 12.55 38.83 -10.07
C GLU A 285 12.64 37.68 -9.05
N VAL A 286 13.59 36.76 -9.21
CA VAL A 286 13.63 35.56 -8.38
C VAL A 286 14.71 35.67 -7.31
N VAL A 287 14.29 35.60 -6.05
CA VAL A 287 15.16 35.39 -4.91
C VAL A 287 15.13 33.91 -4.57
N THR A 288 16.28 33.28 -4.33
CA THR A 288 16.33 31.85 -4.02
C THR A 288 16.74 31.59 -2.58
N ALA A 289 16.24 30.52 -1.96
CA ALA A 289 16.71 30.03 -0.68
C ALA A 289 16.88 28.51 -0.72
N ALA A 290 17.95 28.01 -0.11
CA ALA A 290 18.24 26.58 -0.01
C ALA A 290 17.42 25.88 1.09
N ASP A 291 16.90 26.64 2.05
CA ASP A 291 16.16 26.12 3.19
C ASP A 291 15.30 27.23 3.83
N GLY A 292 14.49 26.84 4.82
CA GLY A 292 13.60 27.76 5.53
C GLY A 292 14.33 28.84 6.35
N VAL A 293 15.53 28.57 6.85
CA VAL A 293 16.31 29.54 7.64
C VAL A 293 16.84 30.64 6.74
N GLN A 294 17.41 30.26 5.59
CA GLN A 294 17.84 31.19 4.56
C GLN A 294 16.65 31.98 3.98
N ALA A 295 15.49 31.34 3.81
CA ALA A 295 14.28 32.01 3.34
C ALA A 295 13.82 33.10 4.33
N LEU A 296 13.72 32.77 5.62
CA LEU A 296 13.34 33.72 6.66
C LEU A 296 14.32 34.89 6.78
N SER A 297 15.62 34.63 6.67
CA SER A 297 16.64 35.68 6.65
C SER A 297 16.44 36.66 5.48
N LYS A 298 16.08 36.15 4.30
CA LYS A 298 15.82 36.97 3.10
C LYS A 298 14.48 37.72 3.14
N LEU A 299 13.50 37.21 3.88
CA LEU A 299 12.24 37.92 4.11
C LEU A 299 12.40 39.09 5.09
N ASN A 300 13.31 38.93 6.07
CA ASN A 300 13.53 39.90 7.14
C ASN A 300 14.65 40.92 6.84
N SER A 301 15.23 40.93 5.63
CA SER A 301 16.24 41.93 5.27
C SER A 301 15.58 43.28 4.89
N PRO A 302 16.14 44.43 5.30
CA PRO A 302 15.52 45.77 5.17
C PRO A 302 15.42 46.33 3.74
N THR A 303 15.35 45.48 2.72
CA THR A 303 15.11 45.84 1.31
C THR A 303 13.78 45.27 0.77
N SER A 304 13.01 44.54 1.58
CA SER A 304 11.67 44.04 1.23
C SER A 304 10.58 45.06 1.60
N GLU A 305 10.66 46.28 1.05
CA GLU A 305 9.57 47.24 1.22
C GLU A 305 8.40 46.87 0.30
N LEU A 306 7.32 46.42 0.94
CA LEU A 306 6.01 46.10 0.40
C LEU A 306 5.49 47.24 -0.49
N VAL A 307 5.31 47.02 -1.80
CA VAL A 307 4.44 47.87 -2.62
C VAL A 307 2.99 47.47 -2.36
N GLY A 308 2.51 47.83 -1.17
CA GLY A 308 1.09 48.05 -0.89
C GLY A 308 0.85 49.56 -0.90
N GLN A 309 0.38 50.10 -2.02
CA GLN A 309 -0.18 51.44 -2.05
C GLN A 309 -1.68 51.35 -2.34
N MET A 310 -2.46 51.54 -1.27
CA MET A 310 -3.83 52.03 -1.32
C MET A 310 -3.85 53.43 -1.96
N PRO A 311 -4.94 53.76 -2.66
CA PRO A 311 -5.69 54.98 -2.34
C PRO A 311 -6.95 54.66 -1.54
#